data_AF-A0A7C4HRC6-F1
#
_entry.id   AF-A0A7C4HRC6-F1
#
_cell.length_a   1.000
_cell.length_b   1.000
_cell.length_c   1.000
_cell.angle_alpha   90.00
_cell.angle_beta   90.00
_cell.angle_gamma   90.00
#
_symmetry.space_group_name_H-M   'P 1'
#
loop_
_entity.id
_entity.type
_entity.pdbx_description
1 polymer ?
#
loop_
_entity_poly.entity_id
_entity_poly.type
_entity_poly.pdbx_seq_one_letter_code
_entity_poly.pdbx_strand_id
1 'polypeptide(L)'
;MRITLPDADYKLRLISELARTSIKLRDDFIRKNREKLRPLFGDYITSPGPIHRPAYHAVLLGFQEAWLRGNYQTILAVGEKLPTEFVEHYPEIRAFLGGALNLAKLGKNS
;
A
#
# COMPACT_ATOMS: atom_id res chain seq x y z
N MET A 1 -33.54 -34.09 0.59
CA MET A 1 -32.87 -33.16 -0.34
C MET A 1 -31.46 -32.91 0.21
N ARG A 2 -30.42 -33.56 -0.33
CA ARG A 2 -29.03 -33.36 0.11
C ARG A 2 -28.51 -32.09 -0.55
N ILE A 3 -28.26 -31.04 0.23
CA ILE A 3 -27.53 -29.86 -0.23
C ILE A 3 -26.07 -30.31 -0.32
N THR A 4 -25.58 -30.56 -1.53
CA THR A 4 -24.17 -30.83 -1.80
C THR A 4 -23.38 -29.58 -1.41
N LEU A 5 -22.47 -29.71 -0.44
CA LEU A 5 -21.54 -28.64 -0.08
C LEU A 5 -20.72 -28.25 -1.34
N PRO A 6 -20.51 -26.95 -1.62
CA PRO A 6 -19.68 -26.55 -2.74
C PRO A 6 -18.26 -27.09 -2.57
N ASP A 7 -17.76 -27.72 -3.63
CA ASP A 7 -16.43 -28.31 -3.72
C ASP A 7 -15.34 -27.28 -3.36
N ALA A 8 -14.20 -27.75 -2.85
CA ALA A 8 -13.07 -26.92 -2.47
C ALA A 8 -12.60 -26.02 -3.63
N ASP A 9 -12.67 -26.51 -4.87
CA ASP A 9 -12.37 -25.76 -6.08
C ASP A 9 -13.29 -24.55 -6.30
N TYR A 10 -14.58 -24.69 -5.98
CA TYR A 10 -15.54 -23.59 -6.06
C TYR A 10 -15.20 -22.49 -5.04
N LYS A 11 -14.85 -22.88 -3.81
CA LYS A 11 -14.46 -21.93 -2.75
C LYS A 11 -13.18 -21.17 -3.13
N LEU A 12 -12.17 -21.85 -3.65
CA LEU A 12 -10.91 -21.23 -4.11
C LEU A 12 -11.14 -20.26 -5.27
N ARG A 13 -11.98 -20.64 -6.24
CA ARG A 13 -12.38 -19.76 -7.35
C ARG A 13 -13.07 -18.51 -6.84
N LEU A 14 -14.04 -18.66 -5.93
CA LEU A 14 -14.77 -17.53 -5.36
C LEU A 14 -13.85 -16.57 -4.59
N ILE A 15 -12.94 -17.10 -3.76
CA ILE A 15 -11.94 -16.28 -3.04
C ILE A 15 -11.06 -15.50 -4.03
N SER A 16 -10.60 -16.16 -5.09
CA SER A 16 -9.75 -15.53 -6.12
C SER A 16 -10.49 -14.46 -6.92
N GLU A 17 -11.79 -14.64 -7.17
CA GLU A 17 -12.63 -13.66 -7.87
C GLU A 17 -12.95 -12.44 -6.98
N LEU A 18 -13.24 -12.68 -5.70
CA LEU A 18 -13.43 -11.62 -4.71
C LEU A 18 -12.15 -10.80 -4.52
N ALA A 19 -10.99 -11.45 -4.42
CA ALA A 19 -9.69 -10.77 -4.32
C ALA A 19 -9.38 -9.92 -5.56
N ARG A 20 -9.64 -10.44 -6.77
CA ARG A 20 -9.46 -9.67 -8.00
C ARG A 20 -10.40 -8.47 -8.06
N THR A 21 -11.65 -8.65 -7.67
CA THR A 21 -12.65 -7.58 -7.66
C THR A 21 -12.28 -6.49 -6.64
N SER A 22 -11.84 -6.87 -5.44
CA SER A 22 -11.43 -5.91 -4.42
C SER A 22 -10.20 -5.10 -4.83
N ILE A 23 -9.20 -5.75 -5.43
CA ILE A 23 -8.02 -5.07 -5.99
C ILE A 23 -8.45 -4.07 -7.07
N LYS A 24 -9.29 -4.50 -8.02
CA LYS A 24 -9.78 -3.63 -9.10
C LYS A 24 -10.52 -2.41 -8.55
N LEU A 25 -11.41 -2.60 -7.58
CA LEU A 25 -12.15 -1.51 -6.94
C LEU A 25 -11.20 -0.51 -6.25
N ARG A 26 -10.17 -1.01 -5.56
CA ARG A 26 -9.13 -0.17 -4.94
C ARG A 26 -8.36 0.64 -5.99
N ASP A 27 -7.92 -0.01 -7.06
CA ASP A 27 -7.15 0.65 -8.13
C ASP A 27 -8.01 1.69 -8.86
N ASP A 28 -9.28 1.40 -9.12
CA ASP A 28 -10.23 2.35 -9.68
C ASP A 28 -10.48 3.54 -8.75
N PHE A 29 -10.58 3.32 -7.45
CA PHE A 29 -10.70 4.40 -6.47
C PHE A 29 -9.46 5.31 -6.49
N ILE A 30 -8.26 4.73 -6.44
CA ILE A 30 -6.99 5.46 -6.48
C ILE A 30 -6.89 6.25 -7.79
N ARG A 31 -7.19 5.63 -8.92
CA ARG A 31 -7.16 6.26 -10.24
C ARG A 31 -8.11 7.45 -10.32
N LYS A 32 -9.35 7.31 -9.86
CA LYS A 32 -10.36 8.38 -9.89
C LYS A 32 -10.04 9.53 -8.93
N ASN A 33 -9.39 9.23 -7.80
CA ASN A 33 -9.10 10.23 -6.77
C ASN A 33 -7.64 10.69 -6.77
N ARG A 34 -6.85 10.33 -7.79
CA ARG A 34 -5.41 10.55 -7.83
C ARG A 34 -5.03 12.02 -7.58
N GLU A 35 -5.74 12.95 -8.20
CA GLU A 35 -5.49 14.39 -8.05
C GLU A 35 -5.71 14.91 -6.62
N LYS A 36 -6.56 14.25 -5.84
CA LYS A 36 -6.82 14.58 -4.43
C LYS A 36 -5.84 13.88 -3.48
N LEU A 37 -5.43 12.66 -3.83
CA LEU A 37 -4.54 11.84 -3.00
C LEU A 37 -3.07 12.28 -3.12
N ARG A 38 -2.62 12.74 -4.29
CA ARG A 38 -1.25 13.22 -4.52
C ARG A 38 -0.83 14.38 -3.60
N PRO A 39 -1.59 15.49 -3.47
CA PRO A 39 -1.22 16.57 -2.57
C PRO A 39 -1.17 16.10 -1.11
N LEU A 40 -2.12 15.25 -0.68
CA LEU A 40 -2.12 14.70 0.67
C LEU A 40 -0.87 13.87 0.98
N PHE A 41 -0.37 13.10 0.01
CA PHE A 41 0.91 12.42 0.15
C PHE A 41 2.10 13.40 0.15
N GLY A 42 2.02 14.47 -0.64
CA GLY A 42 2.98 15.58 -0.60
C GLY A 42 3.10 16.19 0.79
N ASP A 43 1.98 16.42 1.47
CA ASP A 43 1.94 16.96 2.83
C ASP A 43 2.65 16.04 3.83
N TYR A 44 2.52 14.72 3.67
CA TYR A 44 3.21 13.73 4.51
C TYR A 44 4.74 13.77 4.33
N ILE A 45 5.20 14.05 3.11
CA ILE A 45 6.64 14.23 2.82
C ILE A 45 7.15 15.46 3.56
N THR A 46 6.45 16.59 3.45
CA THR A 46 6.89 17.87 4.02
C THR A 46 6.63 18.02 5.52
N SER A 47 5.74 17.21 6.10
CA SER A 47 5.42 17.24 7.53
C SER A 47 6.68 16.95 8.36
N PRO A 48 7.05 17.81 9.34
CA PRO A 48 8.23 17.61 10.17
C PRO A 48 8.03 16.55 11.28
N GLY A 49 6.78 16.12 11.52
CA GLY A 49 6.43 15.27 12.65
C GLY A 49 5.58 14.04 12.27
N PRO A 50 5.17 13.26 13.29
CA PRO A 50 4.37 12.06 13.10
C PRO A 50 3.04 12.37 12.42
N ILE A 51 2.58 11.43 11.59
CA ILE A 51 1.31 11.53 10.88
C ILE A 51 0.23 10.89 11.75
N HIS A 52 -0.59 11.71 12.40
CA HIS A 52 -1.61 11.21 13.33
C HIS A 52 -2.81 10.53 12.64
N ARG A 53 -3.11 10.89 11.40
CA ARG A 53 -4.27 10.37 10.64
C ARG A 53 -3.88 10.07 9.18
N PRO A 54 -3.05 9.05 8.94
CA PRO A 54 -2.64 8.69 7.60
C PRO A 54 -3.83 8.14 6.80
N ALA A 55 -4.03 8.66 5.58
CA ALA A 55 -5.00 8.11 4.65
C ALA A 55 -4.37 6.96 3.85
N TYR A 56 -4.85 5.72 4.07
CA TYR A 56 -4.33 4.51 3.41
C TYR A 56 -4.10 4.68 1.90
N HIS A 57 -5.11 5.14 1.17
CA HIS A 57 -5.02 5.28 -0.28
C HIS A 57 -4.01 6.34 -0.73
N ALA A 58 -3.77 7.39 0.08
CA ALA A 58 -2.77 8.40 -0.23
C ALA A 58 -1.35 7.87 0.01
N VAL A 59 -1.14 7.18 1.14
CA VAL A 59 0.14 6.52 1.44
C VAL A 59 0.46 5.46 0.40
N LEU A 60 -0.51 4.61 0.05
CA LEU A 60 -0.33 3.54 -0.94
C LEU A 60 0.00 4.10 -2.32
N LEU A 61 -0.77 5.08 -2.81
CA LEU A 61 -0.48 5.74 -4.09
C LEU A 61 0.90 6.38 -4.08
N GLY A 62 1.24 7.11 -3.02
CA GLY A 62 2.52 7.78 -2.90
C GLY A 62 3.71 6.83 -2.85
N PHE A 63 3.57 5.71 -2.15
CA PHE A 63 4.58 4.65 -2.09
C PHE A 63 4.76 3.98 -3.45
N GLN A 64 3.66 3.70 -4.16
CA GLN A 64 3.72 3.19 -5.54
C GLN A 64 4.43 4.17 -6.47
N GLU A 65 4.08 5.46 -6.44
CA GLU A 65 4.73 6.49 -7.27
C GLU A 65 6.22 6.64 -6.92
N ALA A 66 6.57 6.65 -5.63
CA ALA A 66 7.97 6.72 -5.18
C ALA A 66 8.77 5.48 -5.59
N TRP A 67 8.17 4.30 -5.49
CA TRP A 67 8.80 3.03 -5.90
C TRP A 67 9.11 3.02 -7.40
N LEU A 68 8.13 3.38 -8.24
CA LEU A 68 8.31 3.44 -9.70
C LEU A 68 9.39 4.45 -10.12
N ARG A 69 9.61 5.49 -9.31
CA ARG A 69 10.65 6.51 -9.53
C ARG A 69 12.01 6.14 -8.92
N GLY A 70 12.12 5.01 -8.21
CA GLY A 70 13.32 4.63 -7.48
C GLY A 70 13.60 5.47 -6.22
N ASN A 71 12.64 6.27 -5.77
CA ASN A 71 12.77 7.18 -4.62
C ASN A 71 12.51 6.44 -3.30
N TYR A 72 13.30 5.39 -3.02
CA TYR A 72 13.11 4.55 -1.82
C TYR A 72 13.29 5.32 -0.51
N GLN A 73 14.12 6.37 -0.51
CA GLN A 73 14.30 7.24 0.65
C GLN A 73 13.01 7.98 1.04
N THR A 74 12.19 8.38 0.07
CA THR A 74 10.87 8.99 0.35
C THR A 74 9.93 8.01 1.04
N ILE A 75 9.96 6.74 0.63
CA ILE A 75 9.15 5.67 1.25
C ILE A 75 9.55 5.49 2.71
N LEU A 76 10.85 5.42 2.99
CA LEU A 76 11.37 5.27 4.35
C LEU A 76 11.06 6.50 5.21
N ALA A 77 11.32 7.71 4.69
CA ALA A 77 11.12 8.95 5.43
C ALA A 77 9.64 9.19 5.80
N VAL A 78 8.70 8.85 4.92
CA VAL A 78 7.27 8.88 5.27
C VAL A 78 6.91 7.73 6.19
N GLY A 79 7.48 6.54 5.97
CA GLY A 79 7.30 5.36 6.80
C GLY A 79 7.64 5.57 8.28
N GLU A 80 8.72 6.28 8.57
CA GLU A 80 9.15 6.63 9.93
C GLU A 80 8.13 7.53 10.67
N LYS A 81 7.29 8.24 9.92
CA LYS A 81 6.26 9.13 10.48
C LYS A 81 4.92 8.42 10.65
N LEU A 82 4.75 7.20 10.11
CA LEU A 82 3.49 6.46 10.20
C LEU A 82 3.33 5.84 11.59
N PRO A 83 2.12 5.83 12.16
CA PRO A 83 1.83 5.08 13.39
C PRO A 83 2.08 3.58 13.20
N THR A 84 2.63 2.91 14.21
CA THR A 84 2.94 1.48 14.15
C THR A 84 1.70 0.65 13.86
N GLU A 85 0.58 0.96 14.51
CA GLU A 85 -0.71 0.30 14.32
C GLU A 85 -1.22 0.39 12.88
N PHE A 86 -0.92 1.49 12.18
CA PHE A 86 -1.30 1.66 10.78
C PHE A 86 -0.46 0.73 9.89
N VAL A 87 0.86 0.66 10.12
CA VAL A 87 1.75 -0.21 9.35
C VAL A 87 1.44 -1.69 9.58
N GLU A 88 1.08 -2.07 10.81
CA GLU A 88 0.67 -3.44 11.13
C GLU A 88 -0.67 -3.82 10.49
N HIS A 89 -1.61 -2.88 10.45
CA HIS A 89 -2.93 -3.12 9.87
C HIS A 89 -2.88 -3.28 8.34
N TYR A 90 -1.94 -2.61 7.66
CA TYR A 90 -1.83 -2.61 6.19
C TYR A 90 -0.57 -3.33 5.70
N PRO A 91 -0.65 -4.64 5.36
CA PRO A 91 0.53 -5.43 4.99
C PRO A 91 1.22 -4.94 3.72
N GLU A 92 0.51 -4.28 2.80
CA GLU A 92 1.14 -3.73 1.59
C GLU A 92 2.10 -2.57 1.93
N ILE A 93 1.73 -1.73 2.90
CA ILE A 93 2.59 -0.63 3.38
C ILE A 93 3.86 -1.21 3.99
N ARG A 94 3.73 -2.26 4.81
CA ARG A 94 4.88 -2.99 5.38
C ARG A 94 5.78 -3.59 4.29
N ALA A 95 5.20 -4.14 3.23
CA ALA A 95 5.94 -4.71 2.11
C ALA A 95 6.77 -3.64 1.38
N PHE A 96 6.19 -2.46 1.12
CA PHE A 96 6.93 -1.33 0.54
C PHE A 96 8.09 -0.87 1.42
N LEU A 97 7.89 -0.76 2.74
CA LEU A 97 8.95 -0.37 3.68
C LEU A 97 10.09 -1.39 3.71
N GLY A 98 9.77 -2.68 3.80
CA GLY A 98 10.77 -3.75 3.78
C GLY A 98 11.55 -3.78 2.47
N GLY A 99 10.86 -3.65 1.34
CA GLY A 99 11.48 -3.58 0.01
C GLY A 99 12.39 -2.37 -0.15
N ALA A 100 11.93 -1.19 0.28
CA ALA A 100 12.68 0.06 0.19
C ALA A 100 13.94 0.01 1.06
N LEU A 101 13.84 -0.57 2.27
CA LEU A 101 14.96 -0.76 3.17
C LEU A 101 16.03 -1.67 2.56
N ASN A 102 15.62 -2.77 1.92
CA ASN A 102 16.55 -3.70 1.26
C ASN A 102 17.28 -3.03 0.08
N LEU A 103 16.56 -2.29 -0.75
CA LEU A 103 17.14 -1.60 -1.91
C LEU A 103 18.04 -0.42 -1.49
N ALA A 104 17.66 0.33 -0.45
CA ALA A 104 18.48 1.39 0.11
C ALA A 104 19.80 0.87 0.70
N LYS A 105 19.81 -0.36 1.24
CA LYS A 105 21.05 -1.02 1.70
C LYS A 105 21.94 -1.45 0.54
N LEU A 106 21.35 -1.97 -0.55
CA LEU A 106 22.11 -2.39 -1.73
C LEU A 106 22.80 -1.22 -2.45
N GLY A 107 22.14 -0.07 -2.54
CA GLY A 107 22.70 1.14 -3.18
C GLY A 107 23.82 1.84 -2.41
N LYS A 108 24.11 1.45 -1.15
CA LYS A 108 25.23 1.99 -0.36
C LYS A 108 26.55 1.21 -0.56
N ASN A 109 26.53 0.09 -1.30
CA ASN A 109 27.70 -0.76 -1.56
C ASN A 109 28.18 -0.69 -3.02
N SER A 110 27.85 0.39 -3.76
CA SER A 110 28.29 0.62 -5.14
C SER A 110 29.10 1.91 -5.25
#